data_AF-A0A7V2TRE0-F1
#
_entry.id   AF-A0A7V2TRE0-F1
#
_cell.length_a   1.000
_cell.length_b   1.000
_cell.length_c   1.000
_cell.angle_alpha   90.00
_cell.angle_beta   90.00
_cell.angle_gamma   90.00
#
_symmetry.space_group_name_H-M   'P 1'
#
loop_
_entity.id
_entity.type
_entity.pdbx_description
1 polymer ?
#
loop_
_entity_poly.entity_id
_entity_poly.type
_entity_poly.pdbx_seq_one_letter_code
_entity_poly.pdbx_strand_id
1 'polypeptide(L)'
;MSSTVVATPVSVITPQALMAVGGGLAATGLAAFLAVSVSKALEECARAAKAEAEKRKRDVEAWNHLREKVMASCADEANAEAMVVSMERQLAAVTLGSASAVLDFRDTEKSRGARPAWLDLSVNGPPPGWSAKEAIAEIMSFLNHLKKETSSVSETVVQTLLDQAETLKKRAEQQAPPDYDEIRSFSLAVDESIREARKEATRCREAFEIFAANVEQVLDELLYLEALAEQLSALEDRHRTEIRSLKGSLTTLLEAGEAKPGSLELVQERIKSLRLAVETAAVMEHQYAGLAESMQRHLREMGYGCETPFPPLPSAGATQHVAVFSIPGGEQLRVGIDRHLRLNFEVEHVRGPGESPDTPLSASEQALFMRQETRWCADVHELLRRMAAEGFPFEISLEKNAVVDRIRVAVVETAQELLDANEEAKGKTETHRHMRMNTDRE
;
A
#
# COMPACT_ATOMS: atom_id res chain seq x y z
N MET A 1 11.67 35.83 -30.14
CA MET A 1 12.07 34.43 -30.20
C MET A 1 13.56 34.51 -30.01
N SER A 2 13.92 34.47 -28.74
CA SER A 2 15.26 34.29 -28.20
C SER A 2 15.83 32.96 -28.68
N SER A 3 17.14 32.79 -28.52
CA SER A 3 17.75 31.49 -28.78
C SER A 3 17.18 30.47 -27.80
N THR A 4 16.60 29.39 -28.31
CA THR A 4 16.01 28.35 -27.47
C THR A 4 16.49 26.99 -27.93
N VAL A 5 17.17 26.27 -27.04
CA VAL A 5 17.50 24.86 -27.23
C VAL A 5 16.57 24.03 -26.33
N VAL A 6 15.84 23.09 -26.92
CA VAL A 6 14.99 22.14 -26.19
C VAL A 6 15.58 20.75 -26.36
N ALA A 7 15.88 20.07 -25.26
CA ALA A 7 16.33 18.69 -25.24
C ALA A 7 15.29 17.79 -24.56
N THR A 8 14.95 16.68 -25.19
CA THR A 8 14.00 15.68 -24.68
C THR A 8 14.72 14.42 -24.24
N PRO A 9 14.28 13.77 -23.15
CA PRO A 9 14.86 12.50 -22.74
C PRO A 9 14.62 11.43 -23.82
N VAL A 10 15.65 10.63 -24.10
CA VAL A 10 15.64 9.59 -25.16
C VAL A 10 14.81 8.37 -24.77
N SER A 11 14.52 8.20 -23.48
CA SER A 11 13.65 7.13 -22.98
C SER A 11 12.56 7.70 -22.06
N VAL A 12 11.31 7.33 -22.36
CA VAL A 12 10.18 7.58 -21.47
C VAL A 12 10.14 6.44 -20.47
N ILE A 13 10.45 6.74 -19.21
CA ILE A 13 10.60 5.73 -18.17
C ILE A 13 9.21 5.23 -17.80
N THR A 14 8.96 3.94 -18.07
CA THR A 14 7.68 3.32 -17.76
C THR A 14 7.62 2.97 -16.27
N PRO A 15 6.55 3.35 -15.55
CA PRO A 15 6.40 3.09 -14.12
C PRO A 15 6.42 1.60 -13.74
N GLN A 16 6.26 0.70 -14.72
CA GLN A 16 6.44 -0.75 -14.57
C GLN A 16 7.84 -1.14 -14.07
N ALA A 17 8.86 -0.28 -14.22
CA ALA A 17 10.22 -0.48 -13.71
C ALA A 17 10.32 -0.59 -12.17
N LEU A 18 9.39 0.04 -11.43
CA LEU A 18 9.40 0.06 -9.97
C LEU A 18 8.78 -1.17 -9.32
N MET A 19 7.99 -1.94 -10.08
CA MET A 19 7.41 -3.21 -9.62
C MET A 19 8.48 -4.21 -9.16
N ALA A 20 9.71 -4.08 -9.64
CA ALA A 20 10.85 -4.91 -9.24
C ALA A 20 11.53 -4.45 -7.92
N VAL A 21 11.44 -3.16 -7.56
CA VAL A 21 12.23 -2.58 -6.44
C VAL A 21 11.47 -2.68 -5.12
N GLY A 22 10.14 -2.52 -5.12
CA GLY A 22 9.33 -2.59 -3.90
C GLY A 22 8.92 -4.01 -3.47
N GLY A 23 8.99 -4.99 -4.37
CA GLY A 23 8.43 -6.33 -4.17
C GLY A 23 9.40 -7.45 -4.48
N GLY A 24 10.58 -7.50 -3.83
CA GLY A 24 11.37 -8.73 -3.68
C GLY A 24 11.74 -9.52 -4.95
N LEU A 25 11.65 -8.94 -6.15
CA LEU A 25 12.08 -9.55 -7.40
C LEU A 25 13.18 -8.71 -8.00
N ALA A 26 14.39 -9.02 -7.56
CA ALA A 26 15.61 -8.65 -8.21
C ALA A 26 15.54 -8.95 -9.73
N ALA A 27 16.06 -8.00 -10.52
CA ALA A 27 16.59 -8.23 -11.85
C ALA A 27 15.60 -8.51 -13.00
N THR A 28 14.75 -7.53 -13.34
CA THR A 28 14.22 -7.42 -14.71
C THR A 28 14.58 -6.07 -15.33
N GLY A 29 15.83 -5.94 -15.80
CA GLY A 29 16.28 -5.13 -16.95
C GLY A 29 15.98 -3.62 -17.06
N LEU A 30 15.06 -3.05 -16.28
CA LEU A 30 14.56 -1.68 -16.41
C LEU A 30 15.38 -0.66 -15.60
N ALA A 31 16.26 -1.14 -14.71
CA ALA A 31 17.32 -0.32 -14.09
C ALA A 31 18.33 0.23 -15.12
N ALA A 32 18.30 -0.27 -16.36
CA ALA A 32 19.21 0.16 -17.43
C ALA A 32 19.02 1.63 -17.87
N PHE A 33 17.95 2.29 -17.46
CA PHE A 33 17.62 3.66 -17.89
C PHE A 33 17.58 4.69 -16.75
N LEU A 34 17.90 4.29 -15.51
CA LEU A 34 18.00 5.21 -14.38
C LEU A 34 19.46 5.51 -14.07
N ALA A 35 19.78 6.78 -13.84
CA ALA A 35 21.05 7.16 -13.25
C ALA A 35 21.23 6.42 -11.90
N VAL A 36 22.44 5.93 -11.63
CA VAL A 36 22.75 5.11 -10.45
C VAL A 36 22.37 5.82 -9.14
N SER A 37 22.53 7.14 -9.08
CA SER A 37 22.14 7.97 -7.93
C SER A 37 20.63 7.96 -7.68
N VAL A 38 19.82 8.00 -8.75
CA VAL A 38 18.36 7.96 -8.67
C VAL A 38 17.87 6.60 -8.18
N SER A 39 18.47 5.50 -8.68
CA SER A 39 18.15 4.14 -8.21
C SER A 39 18.39 3.99 -6.71
N LYS A 40 19.56 4.46 -6.23
CA LYS A 40 19.92 4.36 -4.82
C LYS A 40 19.00 5.19 -3.93
N ALA A 41 18.65 6.41 -4.36
CA ALA A 41 17.72 7.26 -3.62
C ALA A 41 16.32 6.62 -3.51
N LEU A 42 15.82 6.03 -4.60
CA LEU A 42 14.55 5.29 -4.60
C LEU A 42 14.58 4.08 -3.66
N GLU A 43 15.68 3.32 -3.64
CA GLU A 43 15.85 2.19 -2.71
C GLU A 43 15.90 2.62 -1.24
N GLU A 44 16.51 3.77 -0.94
CA GLU A 44 16.55 4.34 0.41
C GLU A 44 15.17 4.82 0.85
N CYS A 45 14.43 5.51 -0.02
CA CYS A 45 13.04 5.92 0.24
C CYS A 45 12.11 4.72 0.43
N ALA A 46 12.23 3.69 -0.42
CA ALA A 46 11.45 2.46 -0.29
C ALA A 46 11.73 1.75 1.05
N ARG A 47 13.00 1.68 1.47
CA ARG A 47 13.38 1.11 2.78
C ARG A 47 12.83 1.92 3.94
N ALA A 48 12.91 3.25 3.87
CA ALA A 48 12.37 4.14 4.90
C ALA A 48 10.85 4.02 5.01
N ALA A 49 10.15 4.02 3.88
CA ALA A 49 8.70 3.84 3.82
C ALA A 49 8.28 2.47 4.40
N LYS A 50 9.01 1.40 4.09
CA LYS A 50 8.74 0.07 4.67
C LYS A 50 8.94 0.03 6.18
N ALA A 51 10.02 0.63 6.69
CA ALA A 51 10.26 0.70 8.12
C ALA A 51 9.17 1.48 8.87
N GLU A 52 8.70 2.58 8.28
CA GLU A 52 7.62 3.39 8.83
C GLU A 52 6.26 2.67 8.76
N ALA A 53 5.98 1.96 7.66
CA ALA A 53 4.78 1.13 7.53
C ALA A 53 4.71 0.02 8.59
N GLU A 54 5.83 -0.68 8.83
CA GLU A 54 5.94 -1.70 9.88
C GLU A 54 5.72 -1.13 11.29
N LYS A 55 6.19 0.09 11.54
CA LYS A 55 5.93 0.79 12.80
C LYS A 55 4.44 1.10 12.94
N ARG A 56 3.83 1.69 11.92
CA ARG A 56 2.40 2.04 11.91
C ARG A 56 1.49 0.82 12.01
N LYS A 57 1.86 -0.31 11.40
CA LYS A 57 1.12 -1.58 11.46
C LYS A 57 0.93 -2.04 12.91
N ARG A 58 1.96 -1.89 13.75
CA ARG A 58 1.89 -2.25 15.18
C ARG A 58 0.88 -1.39 15.95
N ASP A 59 0.69 -0.15 15.51
CA ASP A 59 -0.22 0.81 16.11
C ASP A 59 -1.67 0.65 15.63
N VAL A 60 -1.95 -0.23 14.65
CA VAL A 60 -3.33 -0.50 14.18
C VAL A 60 -4.02 -1.47 15.13
N GLU A 61 -4.77 -0.93 16.09
CA GLU A 61 -5.52 -1.69 17.11
C GLU A 61 -6.51 -2.69 16.50
N ALA A 62 -7.25 -2.29 15.46
CA ALA A 62 -8.22 -3.15 14.78
C ALA A 62 -7.57 -4.41 14.16
N TRP A 63 -6.32 -4.30 13.70
CA TRP A 63 -5.54 -5.41 13.17
C TRP A 63 -5.08 -6.35 14.29
N ASN A 64 -4.55 -5.80 15.39
CA ASN A 64 -4.14 -6.60 16.55
C ASN A 64 -5.32 -7.39 17.12
N HIS A 65 -6.49 -6.77 17.21
CA HIS A 65 -7.72 -7.43 17.67
C HIS A 65 -8.20 -8.52 16.71
N LEU A 66 -8.12 -8.30 15.38
CA LEU A 66 -8.43 -9.35 14.40
C LEU A 66 -7.46 -10.53 14.55
N ARG A 67 -6.16 -10.26 14.67
CA ARG A 67 -5.13 -11.28 14.84
C ARG A 67 -5.31 -12.09 16.12
N GLU A 68 -5.66 -11.43 17.23
CA GLU A 68 -6.00 -12.10 18.49
C GLU A 68 -7.22 -13.01 18.34
N LYS A 69 -8.26 -12.57 17.62
CA LYS A 69 -9.42 -13.42 17.30
C LYS A 69 -9.07 -14.65 16.47
N VAL A 70 -8.22 -14.50 15.45
CA VAL A 70 -7.73 -15.61 14.63
C VAL A 70 -6.95 -16.60 15.51
N MET A 71 -6.00 -16.11 16.31
CA MET A 71 -5.18 -16.94 17.18
C MET A 71 -6.01 -17.66 18.26
N ALA A 72 -6.99 -16.99 18.85
CA ALA A 72 -7.92 -17.59 19.81
C ALA A 72 -8.78 -18.67 19.15
N SER A 73 -9.32 -18.41 17.96
CA SER A 73 -10.08 -19.39 17.18
C SER A 73 -9.25 -20.63 16.84
N CYS A 74 -7.97 -20.47 16.45
CA CYS A 74 -7.09 -21.60 16.16
C CYS A 74 -6.78 -22.43 17.42
N ALA A 75 -6.59 -21.79 18.58
CA ALA A 75 -6.29 -22.47 19.84
C ALA A 75 -7.50 -23.25 20.39
N ASP A 76 -8.69 -22.66 20.35
CA ASP A 76 -9.93 -23.29 20.78
C ASP A 76 -10.25 -24.52 19.92
N GLU A 77 -9.93 -24.46 18.62
CA GLU A 77 -10.18 -25.57 17.71
C GLU A 77 -9.12 -26.67 17.76
N ALA A 78 -7.84 -26.36 18.01
CA ALA A 78 -6.85 -27.40 18.29
C ALA A 78 -7.25 -28.24 19.52
N ASN A 79 -7.86 -27.58 20.52
CA ASN A 79 -8.43 -28.25 21.69
C ASN A 79 -9.70 -29.06 21.32
N ALA A 80 -10.60 -28.48 20.53
CA ALA A 80 -11.82 -29.16 20.06
C ALA A 80 -11.51 -30.37 19.17
N GLU A 81 -10.55 -30.28 18.26
CA GLU A 81 -10.13 -31.39 17.40
C GLU A 81 -9.41 -32.48 18.20
N ALA A 82 -8.56 -32.13 19.17
CA ALA A 82 -7.97 -33.11 20.06
C ALA A 82 -9.04 -33.87 20.86
N MET A 83 -10.07 -33.17 21.33
CA MET A 83 -11.20 -33.73 22.05
C MET A 83 -12.05 -34.62 21.14
N VAL A 84 -12.41 -34.16 19.94
CA VAL A 84 -13.22 -34.92 18.99
C VAL A 84 -12.46 -36.12 18.43
N VAL A 85 -11.17 -36.01 18.11
CA VAL A 85 -10.33 -37.16 17.71
C VAL A 85 -10.19 -38.15 18.86
N SER A 86 -10.12 -37.69 20.11
CA SER A 86 -10.14 -38.58 21.27
C SER A 86 -11.47 -39.32 21.38
N MET A 87 -12.59 -38.64 21.11
CA MET A 87 -13.93 -39.22 21.09
C MET A 87 -14.10 -40.17 19.91
N GLU A 88 -13.78 -39.78 18.69
CA GLU A 88 -13.80 -40.64 17.49
C GLU A 88 -12.89 -41.87 17.65
N ARG A 89 -11.73 -41.76 18.32
CA ARG A 89 -10.89 -42.91 18.68
C ARG A 89 -11.57 -43.81 19.72
N GLN A 90 -12.27 -43.23 20.69
CA GLN A 90 -13.11 -44.00 21.60
C GLN A 90 -14.26 -44.68 20.84
N LEU A 91 -14.89 -44.01 19.86
CA LEU A 91 -15.92 -44.59 18.99
C LEU A 91 -15.36 -45.71 18.10
N ALA A 92 -14.20 -45.51 17.49
CA ALA A 92 -13.56 -46.47 16.59
C ALA A 92 -12.98 -47.69 17.32
N ALA A 93 -12.41 -47.51 18.50
CA ALA A 93 -12.01 -48.61 19.38
C ALA A 93 -13.22 -49.44 19.83
N VAL A 94 -14.40 -48.79 19.96
CA VAL A 94 -15.67 -49.43 20.28
C VAL A 94 -16.27 -50.17 19.08
N THR A 95 -16.11 -49.68 17.85
CA THR A 95 -16.60 -50.38 16.64
C THR A 95 -15.69 -51.50 16.15
N LEU A 96 -14.37 -51.38 16.29
CA LEU A 96 -13.38 -52.41 15.91
C LEU A 96 -13.15 -53.49 16.99
N GLY A 97 -13.70 -53.31 18.19
CA GLY A 97 -13.70 -54.31 19.26
C GLY A 97 -14.39 -55.64 18.91
N SER A 98 -15.06 -55.74 17.75
CA SER A 98 -15.61 -56.97 17.18
C SER A 98 -14.67 -57.66 16.17
N ALA A 99 -13.70 -56.96 15.59
CA ALA A 99 -12.68 -57.57 14.72
C ALA A 99 -11.48 -58.13 15.51
N SER A 100 -11.25 -57.64 16.73
CA SER A 100 -10.22 -58.16 17.64
C SER A 100 -10.61 -59.47 18.35
N ALA A 101 -11.86 -59.93 18.24
CA ALA A 101 -12.29 -61.19 18.88
C ALA A 101 -11.67 -62.45 18.23
N VAL A 102 -10.83 -62.30 17.19
CA VAL A 102 -10.04 -63.39 16.59
C VAL A 102 -8.54 -63.29 16.94
N LEU A 103 -8.09 -62.25 17.65
CA LEU A 103 -6.72 -62.18 18.17
C LEU A 103 -6.74 -62.07 19.68
N ASP A 104 -6.38 -63.19 20.29
CA ASP A 104 -6.26 -63.49 21.72
C ASP A 104 -5.46 -62.39 22.47
N PHE A 105 -6.18 -61.46 23.11
CA PHE A 105 -5.61 -60.54 24.10
C PHE A 105 -6.27 -60.78 25.46
N ARG A 106 -5.99 -61.94 26.05
CA ARG A 106 -6.06 -62.14 27.50
C ARG A 106 -5.00 -61.28 28.18
N ASP A 107 -5.26 -59.99 28.39
CA ASP A 107 -4.67 -59.23 29.52
C ASP A 107 -5.14 -57.76 29.70
N THR A 108 -6.33 -57.36 29.25
CA THR A 108 -6.85 -55.99 29.53
C THR A 108 -8.26 -55.99 30.13
N GLU A 109 -8.46 -56.78 31.18
CA GLU A 109 -9.72 -56.83 31.93
C GLU A 109 -9.87 -55.72 33.01
N LYS A 110 -8.96 -54.75 33.10
CA LYS A 110 -8.97 -53.75 34.19
C LYS A 110 -9.04 -52.26 33.80
N SER A 111 -9.39 -51.93 32.55
CA SER A 111 -9.63 -50.53 32.16
C SER A 111 -10.76 -50.36 31.14
N ARG A 112 -11.85 -51.12 31.26
CA ARG A 112 -13.14 -50.74 30.65
C ARG A 112 -13.76 -49.62 31.48
N GLY A 113 -13.28 -48.39 31.29
CA GLY A 113 -14.08 -47.21 31.57
C GLY A 113 -15.39 -47.30 30.78
N ALA A 114 -16.49 -46.92 31.42
CA ALA A 114 -17.86 -47.16 30.97
C ALA A 114 -18.08 -46.79 29.49
N ARG A 115 -18.35 -47.82 28.69
CA ARG A 115 -18.82 -47.77 27.31
C ARG A 115 -20.23 -47.15 27.29
N PRO A 116 -20.50 -46.07 26.53
CA PRO A 116 -21.87 -45.58 26.37
C PRO A 116 -22.70 -46.60 25.58
N ALA A 117 -23.83 -47.03 26.13
CA ALA A 117 -24.66 -48.10 25.59
C ALA A 117 -25.27 -47.77 24.21
N TRP A 118 -25.44 -46.48 23.89
CA TRP A 118 -26.01 -46.04 22.61
C TRP A 118 -25.12 -46.24 21.37
N LEU A 119 -23.80 -46.36 21.55
CA LEU A 119 -22.84 -46.53 20.45
C LEU A 119 -22.75 -47.98 19.94
N ASP A 120 -23.11 -48.94 20.79
CA ASP A 120 -23.21 -50.37 20.45
C ASP A 120 -24.41 -50.72 19.58
N LEU A 121 -25.37 -49.79 19.47
CA LEU A 121 -26.61 -49.97 18.72
C LEU A 121 -26.40 -49.95 17.19
N SER A 122 -25.22 -49.54 16.70
CA SER A 122 -24.97 -49.48 15.27
C SER A 122 -24.54 -50.81 14.64
N VAL A 123 -24.01 -51.76 15.43
CA VAL A 123 -23.29 -52.94 14.90
C VAL A 123 -24.00 -54.28 15.18
N ASN A 124 -24.67 -54.47 16.33
CA ASN A 124 -25.06 -55.83 16.79
C ASN A 124 -26.54 -56.01 17.20
N GLY A 125 -27.42 -55.05 16.92
CA GLY A 125 -28.80 -55.07 17.46
C GLY A 125 -28.83 -54.69 18.95
N PRO A 126 -30.03 -54.58 19.57
CA PRO A 126 -30.16 -54.15 20.96
C PRO A 126 -29.47 -55.15 21.91
N PRO A 127 -28.57 -54.70 22.79
CA PRO A 127 -28.00 -55.57 23.81
C PRO A 127 -29.09 -56.10 24.76
N PRO A 128 -28.90 -57.29 25.37
CA PRO A 128 -29.84 -57.79 26.37
C PRO A 128 -29.90 -56.81 27.55
N GLY A 129 -31.11 -56.26 27.82
CA GLY A 129 -31.32 -55.23 28.84
C GLY A 129 -31.29 -53.78 28.32
N TRP A 130 -31.27 -53.56 27.00
CA TRP A 130 -31.32 -52.22 26.41
C TRP A 130 -32.55 -51.42 26.85
N SER A 131 -32.34 -50.17 27.24
CA SER A 131 -33.43 -49.22 27.49
C SER A 131 -33.31 -47.98 26.61
N ALA A 132 -34.42 -47.64 25.95
CA ALA A 132 -34.56 -46.40 25.18
C ALA A 132 -34.26 -45.16 26.02
N LYS A 133 -34.59 -45.19 27.32
CA LYS A 133 -34.37 -44.08 28.25
C LYS A 133 -32.90 -43.82 28.53
N GLU A 134 -32.09 -44.86 28.74
CA GLU A 134 -30.65 -44.71 28.97
C GLU A 134 -29.95 -44.23 27.70
N ALA A 135 -30.30 -44.78 26.53
CA ALA A 135 -29.72 -44.35 25.26
C ALA A 135 -30.00 -42.86 24.95
N ILE A 136 -31.23 -42.40 25.17
CA ILE A 136 -31.58 -40.98 24.99
C ILE A 136 -30.88 -40.11 26.04
N ALA A 137 -30.76 -40.56 27.29
CA ALA A 137 -30.06 -39.83 28.34
C ALA A 137 -28.55 -39.68 28.05
N GLU A 138 -27.92 -40.70 27.49
CA GLU A 138 -26.51 -40.64 27.07
C GLU A 138 -26.32 -39.68 25.88
N ILE A 139 -27.22 -39.69 24.88
CA ILE A 139 -27.18 -38.73 23.75
C ILE A 139 -27.38 -37.29 24.26
N MET A 140 -28.33 -37.06 25.17
CA MET A 140 -28.53 -35.74 25.79
C MET A 140 -27.31 -35.31 26.62
N SER A 141 -26.67 -36.22 27.34
CA SER A 141 -25.44 -35.93 28.09
C SER A 141 -24.31 -35.52 27.14
N PHE A 142 -24.16 -36.21 26.02
CA PHE A 142 -23.18 -35.88 24.98
C PHE A 142 -23.44 -34.50 24.37
N LEU A 143 -24.68 -34.20 23.97
CA LEU A 143 -25.05 -32.89 23.41
C LEU A 143 -24.87 -31.75 24.43
N ASN A 144 -25.18 -31.99 25.72
CA ASN A 144 -24.94 -31.00 26.78
C ASN A 144 -23.45 -30.77 27.07
N HIS A 145 -22.63 -31.82 26.91
CA HIS A 145 -21.18 -31.71 27.04
C HIS A 145 -20.60 -30.93 25.85
N LEU A 146 -21.04 -31.21 24.62
CA LEU A 146 -20.70 -30.41 23.44
C LEU A 146 -21.12 -28.94 23.61
N LYS A 147 -22.34 -28.68 24.10
CA LYS A 147 -22.83 -27.32 24.37
C LYS A 147 -21.96 -26.54 25.36
N LYS A 148 -21.37 -27.23 26.35
CA LYS A 148 -20.57 -26.59 27.41
C LYS A 148 -19.09 -26.44 27.07
N GLU A 149 -18.53 -27.39 26.32
CA GLU A 149 -17.07 -27.49 26.15
C GLU A 149 -16.59 -27.14 24.74
N THR A 150 -17.48 -27.03 23.74
CA THR A 150 -17.06 -26.84 22.35
C THR A 150 -17.77 -25.69 21.66
N SER A 151 -17.00 -24.71 21.18
CA SER A 151 -17.44 -23.59 20.35
C SER A 151 -17.49 -23.90 18.86
N SER A 152 -17.02 -25.08 18.43
CA SER A 152 -16.86 -25.46 17.02
C SER A 152 -18.16 -25.86 16.32
N VAL A 153 -19.23 -26.16 17.07
CA VAL A 153 -20.55 -26.50 16.54
C VAL A 153 -21.52 -25.38 16.88
N SER A 154 -22.26 -24.88 15.89
CA SER A 154 -23.24 -23.82 16.10
C SER A 154 -24.21 -24.16 17.23
N GLU A 155 -24.36 -23.27 18.21
CA GLU A 155 -25.25 -23.45 19.37
C GLU A 155 -26.71 -23.74 18.91
N THR A 156 -27.13 -23.16 17.79
CA THR A 156 -28.44 -23.41 17.19
C THR A 156 -28.63 -24.87 16.77
N VAL A 157 -27.60 -25.51 16.21
CA VAL A 157 -27.64 -26.93 15.80
C VAL A 157 -27.73 -27.82 17.03
N VAL A 158 -26.89 -27.56 18.04
CA VAL A 158 -26.88 -28.32 19.29
C VAL A 158 -28.21 -28.19 20.04
N GLN A 159 -28.79 -26.98 20.08
CA GLN A 159 -30.09 -26.75 20.72
C GLN A 159 -31.22 -27.48 19.98
N THR A 160 -31.21 -27.47 18.65
CA THR A 160 -32.21 -28.19 17.85
C THR A 160 -32.16 -29.70 18.09
N LEU A 161 -30.95 -30.28 18.22
CA LEU A 161 -30.76 -31.70 18.54
C LEU A 161 -31.17 -32.03 19.99
N LEU A 162 -30.94 -31.13 20.94
CA LEU A 162 -31.40 -31.27 22.33
C LEU A 162 -32.93 -31.25 22.42
N ASP A 163 -33.60 -30.35 21.69
CA ASP A 163 -35.06 -30.25 21.65
C ASP A 163 -35.66 -31.55 21.07
N GLN A 164 -35.04 -32.10 20.01
CA GLN A 164 -35.43 -33.39 19.42
C GLN A 164 -35.24 -34.55 20.41
N ALA A 165 -34.12 -34.58 21.14
CA ALA A 165 -33.87 -35.58 22.18
C ALA A 165 -34.89 -35.49 23.34
N GLU A 166 -35.30 -34.27 23.74
CA GLU A 166 -36.34 -34.07 24.75
C GLU A 166 -37.71 -34.58 24.30
N THR A 167 -38.08 -34.39 23.03
CA THR A 167 -39.32 -34.97 22.49
C THR A 167 -39.31 -36.49 22.51
N LEU A 168 -38.17 -37.11 22.18
CA LEU A 168 -38.02 -38.57 22.24
C LEU A 168 -38.04 -39.09 23.68
N LYS A 169 -37.43 -38.36 24.63
CA LYS A 169 -37.49 -38.67 26.07
C LYS A 169 -38.92 -38.63 26.60
N LYS A 170 -39.69 -37.60 26.28
CA LYS A 170 -41.11 -37.48 26.68
C LYS A 170 -41.95 -38.63 26.12
N ARG A 171 -41.68 -39.08 24.90
CA ARG A 171 -42.33 -40.27 24.31
C ARG A 171 -41.93 -41.57 25.02
N ALA A 172 -40.66 -41.73 25.38
CA ALA A 172 -40.17 -42.89 26.12
C ALA A 172 -40.77 -43.02 27.54
N GLU A 173 -41.30 -41.93 28.10
CA GLU A 173 -42.02 -41.91 29.38
C GLU A 173 -43.53 -42.21 29.24
N GLN A 174 -44.07 -42.23 28.02
CA GLN A 174 -45.47 -42.54 27.71
C GLN A 174 -45.65 -44.02 27.29
N GLN A 175 -46.90 -44.44 27.06
CA GLN A 175 -47.24 -45.85 26.74
C GLN A 175 -46.73 -46.35 25.37
N ALA A 176 -46.19 -45.47 24.52
CA ALA A 176 -45.63 -45.79 23.20
C ALA A 176 -44.15 -45.40 23.13
N PRO A 177 -43.24 -46.21 23.70
CA PRO A 177 -41.82 -45.92 23.66
C PRO A 177 -41.30 -45.92 22.22
N PRO A 178 -40.30 -45.07 21.89
CA PRO A 178 -39.66 -45.08 20.59
C PRO A 178 -38.95 -46.42 20.34
N ASP A 179 -39.15 -46.96 19.14
CA ASP A 179 -38.54 -48.21 18.73
C ASP A 179 -37.04 -48.04 18.47
N TYR A 180 -36.34 -49.17 18.44
CA TYR A 180 -34.90 -49.24 18.22
C TYR A 180 -34.44 -48.50 16.95
N ASP A 181 -35.17 -48.66 15.84
CA ASP A 181 -34.84 -48.03 14.57
C ASP A 181 -35.03 -46.51 14.60
N GLU A 182 -35.95 -45.99 15.42
CA GLU A 182 -36.13 -44.54 15.61
C GLU A 182 -34.93 -43.94 16.35
N ILE A 183 -34.48 -44.59 17.44
CA ILE A 183 -33.31 -44.13 18.21
C ILE A 183 -32.03 -44.23 17.38
N ARG A 184 -31.87 -45.29 16.58
CA ARG A 184 -30.75 -45.45 15.65
C ARG A 184 -30.76 -44.39 14.55
N SER A 185 -31.93 -44.08 14.00
CA SER A 185 -32.07 -43.03 12.98
C SER A 185 -31.73 -41.66 13.57
N PHE A 186 -32.16 -41.40 14.80
CA PHE A 186 -31.80 -40.18 15.53
C PHE A 186 -30.29 -40.10 15.80
N SER A 187 -29.64 -41.18 16.25
CA SER A 187 -28.20 -41.18 16.46
C SER A 187 -27.40 -40.92 15.17
N LEU A 188 -27.86 -41.49 14.04
CA LEU A 188 -27.26 -41.22 12.73
C LEU A 188 -27.47 -39.76 12.29
N ALA A 189 -28.65 -39.19 12.55
CA ALA A 189 -28.95 -37.79 12.26
C ALA A 189 -28.12 -36.83 13.13
N VAL A 190 -27.89 -37.16 14.40
CA VAL A 190 -26.99 -36.43 15.31
C VAL A 190 -25.56 -36.44 14.75
N ASP A 191 -25.06 -37.62 14.37
CA ASP A 191 -23.70 -37.76 13.82
C ASP A 191 -23.53 -36.99 12.50
N GLU A 192 -24.49 -37.10 11.57
CA GLU A 192 -24.48 -36.35 10.31
C GLU A 192 -24.56 -34.83 10.54
N SER A 193 -25.46 -34.37 11.42
CA SER A 193 -25.67 -32.94 11.69
C SER A 193 -24.44 -32.31 12.34
N ILE A 194 -23.80 -33.01 13.29
CA ILE A 194 -22.55 -32.56 13.91
C ILE A 194 -21.43 -32.53 12.87
N ARG A 195 -21.33 -33.54 12.00
CA ARG A 195 -20.32 -33.60 10.94
C ARG A 195 -20.48 -32.48 9.92
N GLU A 196 -21.70 -32.19 9.49
CA GLU A 196 -21.97 -31.12 8.52
C GLU A 196 -21.77 -29.74 9.13
N ALA A 197 -22.23 -29.53 10.38
CA ALA A 197 -21.97 -28.29 11.11
C ALA A 197 -20.47 -28.04 11.30
N ARG A 198 -19.68 -29.11 11.53
CA ARG A 198 -18.21 -29.01 11.59
C ARG A 198 -17.61 -28.64 10.25
N LYS A 199 -18.01 -29.29 9.15
CA LYS A 199 -17.52 -28.95 7.81
C LYS A 199 -17.81 -27.48 7.46
N GLU A 200 -18.99 -26.99 7.81
CA GLU A 200 -19.37 -25.60 7.58
C GLU A 200 -18.55 -24.64 8.45
N ALA A 201 -18.33 -24.97 9.74
CA ALA A 201 -17.45 -24.21 10.61
C ALA A 201 -16.01 -24.14 10.06
N THR A 202 -15.46 -25.27 9.58
CA THR A 202 -14.14 -25.33 8.96
C THR A 202 -14.07 -24.48 7.69
N ARG A 203 -15.10 -24.54 6.81
CA ARG A 203 -15.16 -23.70 5.60
C ARG A 203 -15.21 -22.21 5.92
N CYS A 204 -16.07 -21.81 6.86
CA CYS A 204 -16.17 -20.43 7.31
C CYS A 204 -14.84 -19.93 7.88
N ARG A 205 -14.11 -20.78 8.61
CA ARG A 205 -12.76 -20.47 9.11
C ARG A 205 -11.75 -20.33 7.99
N GLU A 206 -11.64 -21.30 7.08
CA GLU A 206 -10.72 -21.23 5.94
C GLU A 206 -10.97 -19.94 5.13
N ALA A 207 -12.24 -19.60 4.90
CA ALA A 207 -12.61 -18.35 4.26
C ALA A 207 -12.17 -17.11 5.07
N PHE A 208 -12.29 -17.15 6.40
CA PHE A 208 -11.87 -16.08 7.30
C PHE A 208 -10.34 -15.94 7.41
N GLU A 209 -9.60 -17.04 7.43
CA GLU A 209 -8.13 -17.05 7.42
C GLU A 209 -7.59 -16.49 6.10
N ILE A 210 -8.17 -16.91 4.97
CA ILE A 210 -7.86 -16.35 3.65
C ILE A 210 -8.18 -14.85 3.62
N PHE A 211 -9.33 -14.44 4.16
CA PHE A 211 -9.70 -13.05 4.28
C PHE A 211 -8.69 -12.26 5.14
N ALA A 212 -8.32 -12.77 6.30
CA ALA A 212 -7.37 -12.13 7.21
C ALA A 212 -5.98 -11.95 6.55
N ALA A 213 -5.47 -12.98 5.87
CA ALA A 213 -4.22 -12.92 5.14
C ALA A 213 -4.27 -11.89 3.99
N ASN A 214 -5.38 -11.85 3.25
CA ASN A 214 -5.55 -10.88 2.17
C ASN A 214 -5.67 -9.44 2.70
N VAL A 215 -6.36 -9.23 3.83
CA VAL A 215 -6.45 -7.92 4.48
C VAL A 215 -5.08 -7.48 5.00
N GLU A 216 -4.26 -8.40 5.53
CA GLU A 216 -2.90 -8.10 5.97
C GLU A 216 -2.06 -7.56 4.80
N GLN A 217 -2.08 -8.25 3.67
CA GLN A 217 -1.35 -7.79 2.47
C GLN A 217 -1.84 -6.41 2.02
N VAL A 218 -3.15 -6.20 1.99
CA VAL A 218 -3.77 -4.92 1.59
C VAL A 218 -3.40 -3.80 2.55
N LEU A 219 -3.38 -4.06 3.86
CA LEU A 219 -2.98 -3.11 4.88
C LEU A 219 -1.49 -2.75 4.75
N ASP A 220 -0.63 -3.74 4.52
CA ASP A 220 0.81 -3.53 4.33
C ASP A 220 1.09 -2.66 3.10
N GLU A 221 0.44 -2.95 1.98
CA GLU A 221 0.54 -2.15 0.75
C GLU A 221 0.05 -0.72 0.98
N LEU A 222 -1.07 -0.54 1.67
CA LEU A 222 -1.65 0.77 1.92
C LEU A 222 -0.80 1.62 2.87
N LEU A 223 -0.28 1.04 3.96
CA LEU A 223 0.61 1.74 4.90
C LEU A 223 1.94 2.11 4.24
N TYR A 224 2.47 1.25 3.38
CA TYR A 224 3.63 1.58 2.55
C TYR A 224 3.35 2.77 1.62
N LEU A 225 2.22 2.77 0.93
CA LEU A 225 1.84 3.87 0.05
C LEU A 225 1.60 5.17 0.82
N GLU A 226 1.02 5.12 2.01
CA GLU A 226 0.83 6.29 2.88
C GLU A 226 2.18 6.89 3.28
N ALA A 227 3.10 6.06 3.78
CA ALA A 227 4.44 6.50 4.18
C ALA A 227 5.23 7.10 3.02
N LEU A 228 5.12 6.51 1.83
CA LEU A 228 5.78 7.01 0.62
C LEU A 228 5.13 8.31 0.13
N ALA A 229 3.80 8.37 0.08
CA ALA A 229 3.05 9.55 -0.33
C ALA A 229 3.29 10.77 0.57
N GLU A 230 3.52 10.58 1.87
CA GLU A 230 3.83 11.68 2.80
C GLU A 230 5.14 12.39 2.46
N GLN A 231 6.15 11.63 2.01
CA GLN A 231 7.49 12.12 1.70
C GLN A 231 7.56 12.85 0.33
N LEU A 232 6.59 12.59 -0.57
CA LEU A 232 6.63 13.10 -1.94
C LEU A 232 5.99 14.48 -2.11
N SER A 233 6.81 15.51 -2.33
CA SER A 233 6.30 16.87 -2.53
C SER A 233 5.54 17.04 -3.85
N ALA A 234 5.84 16.21 -4.85
CA ALA A 234 5.22 16.28 -6.17
C ALA A 234 3.79 15.68 -6.24
N LEU A 235 3.38 14.90 -5.22
CA LEU A 235 2.13 14.15 -5.27
C LEU A 235 0.92 15.06 -4.97
N GLU A 236 -0.08 15.03 -5.86
CA GLU A 236 -1.33 15.78 -5.68
C GLU A 236 -2.07 15.37 -4.39
N ASP A 237 -2.62 16.37 -3.68
CA ASP A 237 -3.35 16.17 -2.42
C ASP A 237 -4.51 15.18 -2.54
N ARG A 238 -5.15 15.10 -3.71
CA ARG A 238 -6.26 14.16 -3.95
C ARG A 238 -5.85 12.71 -3.68
N HIS A 239 -4.63 12.32 -4.08
CA HIS A 239 -4.14 10.96 -3.92
C HIS A 239 -3.83 10.67 -2.46
N ARG A 240 -3.26 11.66 -1.75
CA ARG A 240 -3.02 11.58 -0.30
C ARG A 240 -4.32 11.42 0.49
N THR A 241 -5.36 12.19 0.15
CA THR A 241 -6.68 12.06 0.79
C THR A 241 -7.34 10.73 0.50
N GLU A 242 -7.15 10.20 -0.70
CA GLU A 242 -7.74 8.93 -1.11
C GLU A 242 -7.12 7.74 -0.38
N ILE A 243 -5.79 7.71 -0.24
CA ILE A 243 -5.08 6.71 0.58
C ILE A 243 -5.61 6.73 2.02
N ARG A 244 -5.77 7.92 2.60
CA ARG A 244 -6.30 8.10 3.96
C ARG A 244 -7.74 7.61 4.09
N SER A 245 -8.58 7.85 3.07
CA SER A 245 -9.96 7.36 3.03
C SER A 245 -10.01 5.83 2.94
N LEU A 246 -9.19 5.21 2.09
CA LEU A 246 -9.12 3.76 1.95
C LEU A 246 -8.63 3.10 3.24
N LYS A 247 -7.69 3.73 3.96
CA LYS A 247 -7.29 3.31 5.31
C LYS A 247 -8.49 3.26 6.25
N GLY A 248 -9.25 4.35 6.31
CA GLY A 248 -10.46 4.44 7.11
C GLY A 248 -11.49 3.37 6.76
N SER A 249 -11.72 3.14 5.47
CA SER A 249 -12.62 2.09 5.00
C SER A 249 -12.13 0.69 5.41
N LEU A 250 -10.83 0.40 5.27
CA LEU A 250 -10.25 -0.88 5.67
C LEU A 250 -10.35 -1.09 7.19
N THR A 251 -10.08 -0.07 8.00
CA THR A 251 -10.24 -0.15 9.46
C THR A 251 -11.69 -0.39 9.86
N THR A 252 -12.66 0.25 9.19
CA THR A 252 -14.08 -0.02 9.47
C THR A 252 -14.52 -1.44 9.06
N LEU A 253 -13.94 -1.99 7.98
CA LEU A 253 -14.17 -3.38 7.58
C LEU A 253 -13.56 -4.36 8.59
N LEU A 254 -12.36 -4.05 9.09
CA LEU A 254 -11.70 -4.82 10.14
C LEU A 254 -12.50 -4.83 11.45
N GLU A 255 -13.05 -3.69 11.85
CA GLU A 255 -13.89 -3.56 13.05
C GLU A 255 -15.22 -4.30 12.92
N ALA A 256 -15.84 -4.30 11.73
CA ALA A 256 -17.08 -5.01 11.46
C ALA A 256 -16.92 -6.54 11.56
N GLY A 257 -15.72 -7.07 11.34
CA GLY A 257 -15.39 -8.49 11.55
C GLY A 257 -16.12 -9.47 10.63
N GLU A 258 -16.82 -9.00 9.60
CA GLU A 258 -17.55 -9.82 8.64
C GLU A 258 -16.81 -9.85 7.29
N ALA A 259 -16.36 -11.04 6.89
CA ALA A 259 -15.75 -11.28 5.58
C ALA A 259 -16.83 -11.26 4.48
N LYS A 260 -17.25 -10.06 4.03
CA LYS A 260 -18.12 -9.95 2.86
C LYS A 260 -17.30 -10.15 1.59
N PRO A 261 -17.57 -11.22 0.80
CA PRO A 261 -16.85 -11.45 -0.45
C PRO A 261 -17.04 -10.26 -1.41
N GLY A 262 -15.95 -9.84 -2.08
CA GLY A 262 -15.92 -8.70 -3.01
C GLY A 262 -15.65 -7.33 -2.40
N SER A 263 -15.78 -7.15 -1.08
CA SER A 263 -15.48 -5.86 -0.43
C SER A 263 -13.99 -5.49 -0.50
N LEU A 264 -13.12 -6.50 -0.41
CA LEU A 264 -11.66 -6.33 -0.48
C LEU A 264 -11.17 -6.09 -1.91
N GLU A 265 -11.83 -6.67 -2.92
CA GLU A 265 -11.43 -6.57 -4.33
C GLU A 265 -11.48 -5.14 -4.84
N LEU A 266 -12.52 -4.38 -4.46
CA LEU A 266 -12.64 -2.96 -4.80
C LEU A 266 -11.50 -2.12 -4.19
N VAL A 267 -11.13 -2.43 -2.93
CA VAL A 267 -10.01 -1.76 -2.25
C VAL A 267 -8.69 -2.11 -2.94
N GLN A 268 -8.48 -3.38 -3.30
CA GLN A 268 -7.29 -3.83 -4.02
C GLN A 268 -7.13 -3.17 -5.39
N GLU A 269 -8.19 -3.13 -6.21
CA GLU A 269 -8.14 -2.46 -7.51
C GLU A 269 -7.83 -0.96 -7.37
N ARG A 270 -8.38 -0.32 -6.33
CA ARG A 270 -8.08 1.09 -6.09
C ARG A 270 -6.64 1.31 -5.64
N ILE A 271 -6.12 0.45 -4.76
CA ILE A 271 -4.72 0.46 -4.33
C ILE A 271 -3.78 0.29 -5.52
N LYS A 272 -4.06 -0.61 -6.47
CA LYS A 272 -3.25 -0.75 -7.70
C LYS A 272 -3.15 0.55 -8.49
N SER A 273 -4.27 1.26 -8.65
CA SER A 273 -4.29 2.54 -9.36
C SER A 273 -3.52 3.65 -8.63
N LEU A 274 -3.64 3.70 -7.30
CA LEU A 274 -2.93 4.67 -6.46
C LEU A 274 -1.44 4.39 -6.40
N ARG A 275 -1.07 3.11 -6.31
CA ARG A 275 0.32 2.66 -6.37
C ARG A 275 1.02 3.18 -7.61
N LEU A 276 0.40 3.02 -8.78
CA LEU A 276 0.96 3.54 -10.03
C LEU A 276 1.19 5.06 -9.98
N ALA A 277 0.23 5.81 -9.43
CA ALA A 277 0.34 7.27 -9.31
C ALA A 277 1.46 7.71 -8.36
N VAL A 278 1.52 7.08 -7.17
CA VAL A 278 2.52 7.37 -6.13
C VAL A 278 3.93 6.98 -6.58
N GLU A 279 4.08 5.79 -7.19
CA GLU A 279 5.36 5.34 -7.74
C GLU A 279 5.85 6.24 -8.88
N THR A 280 4.95 6.64 -9.79
CA THR A 280 5.29 7.59 -10.87
C THR A 280 5.76 8.93 -10.28
N ALA A 281 5.07 9.45 -9.27
CA ALA A 281 5.47 10.69 -8.61
C ALA A 281 6.85 10.57 -7.95
N ALA A 282 7.14 9.44 -7.28
CA ALA A 282 8.44 9.17 -6.68
C ALA A 282 9.58 9.18 -7.70
N VAL A 283 9.39 8.49 -8.82
CA VAL A 283 10.37 8.47 -9.92
C VAL A 283 10.66 9.86 -10.41
N MET A 284 9.61 10.63 -10.72
CA MET A 284 9.75 11.95 -11.30
C MET A 284 10.46 12.91 -10.34
N GLU A 285 10.15 12.85 -9.05
CA GLU A 285 10.78 13.68 -8.02
C GLU A 285 12.28 13.38 -7.88
N HIS A 286 12.67 12.11 -7.79
CA HIS A 286 14.08 11.72 -7.67
C HIS A 286 14.86 11.91 -8.98
N GLN A 287 14.24 11.69 -10.14
CA GLN A 287 14.85 11.99 -11.44
C GLN A 287 15.09 13.47 -11.62
N TYR A 288 14.11 14.30 -11.28
CA TYR A 288 14.26 15.75 -11.27
C TYR A 288 15.44 16.16 -10.38
N ALA A 289 15.49 15.66 -9.14
CA ALA A 289 16.56 16.00 -8.21
C ALA A 289 17.95 15.58 -8.75
N GLY A 290 18.07 14.35 -9.27
CA GLY A 290 19.32 13.85 -9.85
C GLY A 290 19.74 14.61 -11.12
N LEU A 291 18.78 14.96 -11.97
CA LEU A 291 19.01 15.75 -13.18
C LEU A 291 19.44 17.18 -12.85
N ALA A 292 18.76 17.82 -11.90
CA ALA A 292 19.08 19.17 -11.43
C ALA A 292 20.48 19.22 -10.82
N GLU A 293 20.84 18.23 -9.99
CA GLU A 293 22.17 18.12 -9.39
C GLU A 293 23.25 17.88 -10.46
N SER A 294 23.04 16.89 -11.35
CA SER A 294 23.97 16.57 -12.43
C SER A 294 24.22 17.78 -13.33
N MET A 295 23.16 18.45 -13.76
CA MET A 295 23.25 19.63 -14.63
C MET A 295 23.96 20.79 -13.94
N GLN A 296 23.66 21.07 -12.66
CA GLN A 296 24.39 22.07 -11.89
C GLN A 296 25.87 21.73 -11.76
N ARG A 297 26.21 20.47 -11.48
CA ARG A 297 27.59 20.02 -11.35
C ARG A 297 28.36 20.21 -12.66
N HIS A 298 27.84 19.71 -13.78
CA HIS A 298 28.50 19.80 -15.08
C HIS A 298 28.66 21.24 -15.57
N LEU A 299 27.64 22.08 -15.40
CA LEU A 299 27.75 23.50 -15.75
C LEU A 299 28.84 24.20 -14.93
N ARG A 300 28.94 23.94 -13.62
CA ARG A 300 30.03 24.47 -12.79
C ARG A 300 31.40 23.95 -13.22
N GLU A 301 31.53 22.67 -13.55
CA GLU A 301 32.78 22.08 -14.06
C GLU A 301 33.21 22.68 -15.41
N MET A 302 32.25 23.10 -16.24
CA MET A 302 32.50 23.82 -17.48
C MET A 302 32.83 25.31 -17.28
N GLY A 303 32.81 25.79 -16.03
CA GLY A 303 33.16 27.15 -15.64
C GLY A 303 31.98 28.12 -15.55
N TYR A 304 30.74 27.66 -15.69
CA TYR A 304 29.56 28.50 -15.54
C TYR A 304 29.32 28.81 -14.05
N GLY A 305 29.10 30.08 -13.72
CA GLY A 305 28.74 30.51 -12.37
C GLY A 305 27.27 30.26 -12.09
N CYS A 306 26.92 29.80 -10.90
CA CYS A 306 25.51 29.59 -10.53
C CYS A 306 25.01 30.80 -9.76
N GLU A 307 24.08 31.55 -10.35
CA GLU A 307 23.46 32.70 -9.69
C GLU A 307 22.22 32.27 -8.92
N THR A 308 21.33 31.52 -9.58
CA THR A 308 20.13 30.93 -8.98
C THR A 308 20.12 29.42 -9.24
N PRO A 309 20.25 28.57 -8.21
CA PRO A 309 20.18 27.12 -8.38
C PRO A 309 18.75 26.64 -8.65
N PHE A 310 18.62 25.42 -9.17
CA PHE A 310 17.33 24.74 -9.21
C PHE A 310 16.78 24.54 -7.79
N PRO A 311 15.45 24.61 -7.60
CA PRO A 311 14.87 24.22 -6.33
C PRO A 311 15.18 22.74 -6.07
N PRO A 312 15.44 22.35 -4.81
CA PRO A 312 15.87 21.00 -4.45
C PRO A 312 14.78 19.96 -4.69
N LEU A 313 13.51 20.36 -4.65
CA LEU A 313 12.35 19.52 -4.88
C LEU A 313 11.43 20.20 -5.91
N PRO A 314 10.72 19.43 -6.75
CA PRO A 314 9.76 19.97 -7.69
C PRO A 314 8.52 20.48 -6.94
N SER A 315 8.20 21.76 -7.11
CA SER A 315 6.97 22.36 -6.58
C SER A 315 5.73 21.79 -7.26
N ALA A 316 4.75 21.35 -6.47
CA ALA A 316 3.46 20.88 -6.97
C ALA A 316 2.77 21.97 -7.83
N GLY A 317 2.40 21.61 -9.07
CA GLY A 317 1.69 22.51 -9.99
C GLY A 317 2.57 23.46 -10.82
N ALA A 318 3.88 23.52 -10.58
CA ALA A 318 4.78 24.27 -11.46
C ALA A 318 4.92 23.57 -12.82
N THR A 319 4.85 24.34 -13.90
CA THR A 319 5.06 23.81 -15.26
C THR A 319 6.52 23.66 -15.62
N GLN A 320 7.39 24.47 -14.99
CA GLN A 320 8.83 24.50 -15.22
C GLN A 320 9.57 24.98 -13.96
N HIS A 321 10.71 24.34 -13.66
CA HIS A 321 11.65 24.76 -12.62
C HIS A 321 12.86 25.38 -13.30
N VAL A 322 13.25 26.58 -12.87
CA VAL A 322 14.27 27.39 -13.56
C VAL A 322 15.48 27.62 -12.67
N ALA A 323 16.66 27.56 -13.26
CA ALA A 323 17.95 27.98 -12.71
C ALA A 323 18.61 28.99 -13.65
N VAL A 324 19.44 29.87 -13.10
CA VAL A 324 20.16 30.91 -13.84
C VAL A 324 21.66 30.77 -13.59
N PHE A 325 22.43 30.72 -14.67
CA PHE A 325 23.87 30.59 -14.66
C PHE A 325 24.54 31.74 -15.42
N SER A 326 25.67 32.23 -14.94
CA SER A 326 26.48 33.21 -15.66
C SER A 326 27.41 32.49 -16.66
N ILE A 327 27.32 32.84 -17.93
CA ILE A 327 28.22 32.38 -18.99
C ILE A 327 29.57 33.07 -18.82
N PRO A 328 30.72 32.36 -18.91
CA PRO A 328 32.03 32.99 -18.83
C PRO A 328 32.21 34.06 -19.93
N GLY A 329 32.13 35.33 -19.56
CA GLY A 329 32.18 36.46 -20.49
C GLY A 329 30.95 37.38 -20.47
N GLY A 330 29.98 37.17 -19.56
CA GLY A 330 29.08 38.23 -19.08
C GLY A 330 27.58 38.00 -19.25
N GLU A 331 27.16 37.10 -20.15
CA GLU A 331 25.73 36.83 -20.39
C GLU A 331 25.16 35.79 -19.42
N GLN A 332 23.83 35.66 -19.36
CA GLN A 332 23.15 34.68 -18.53
C GLN A 332 22.58 33.53 -19.37
N LEU A 333 22.63 32.33 -18.81
CA LEU A 333 22.00 31.13 -19.30
C LEU A 333 20.86 30.77 -18.34
N ARG A 334 19.64 30.90 -18.83
CA ARG A 334 18.44 30.41 -18.17
C ARG A 334 18.22 28.95 -18.57
N VAL A 335 18.23 28.07 -17.58
CA VAL A 335 17.98 26.65 -17.76
C VAL A 335 16.69 26.29 -17.05
N GLY A 336 15.77 25.62 -17.73
CA GLY A 336 14.56 25.14 -17.08
C GLY A 336 14.24 23.69 -17.38
N ILE A 337 13.83 22.98 -16.34
CA ILE A 337 13.38 21.58 -16.39
C ILE A 337 11.86 21.61 -16.30
N ASP A 338 11.16 21.06 -17.30
CA ASP A 338 9.71 20.96 -17.28
C ASP A 338 9.21 19.74 -16.48
N ARG A 339 7.90 19.64 -16.27
CA ARG A 339 7.25 18.50 -15.59
C ARG A 339 7.43 17.14 -16.28
N HIS A 340 7.92 17.13 -17.52
CA HIS A 340 8.22 15.94 -18.32
C HIS A 340 9.73 15.73 -18.45
N LEU A 341 10.53 16.40 -17.61
CA LEU A 341 11.98 16.37 -17.58
C LEU A 341 12.65 16.85 -18.88
N ARG A 342 11.95 17.62 -19.71
CA ARG A 342 12.56 18.30 -20.86
C ARG A 342 13.38 19.47 -20.38
N LEU A 343 14.53 19.64 -21.01
CA LEU A 343 15.45 20.73 -20.74
C LEU A 343 15.20 21.85 -21.74
N ASN A 344 15.01 23.05 -21.23
CA ASN A 344 14.88 24.27 -22.02
C ASN A 344 16.05 25.19 -21.64
N PHE A 345 16.80 25.62 -22.63
CA PHE A 345 17.91 26.55 -22.46
C PHE A 345 17.63 27.82 -23.25
N GLU A 346 17.83 28.96 -22.60
CA GLU A 346 17.65 30.28 -23.18
C GLU A 346 18.81 31.18 -22.76
N VAL A 347 19.48 31.81 -23.72
CA VAL A 347 20.52 32.81 -23.43
C VAL A 347 19.86 34.18 -23.29
N GLU A 348 20.11 34.85 -22.17
CA GLU A 348 19.57 36.17 -21.85
C GLU A 348 20.72 37.19 -21.82
N HIS A 349 20.49 38.34 -22.44
CA HIS A 349 21.45 39.44 -22.44
C HIS A 349 21.40 40.18 -21.11
N VAL A 350 22.55 40.43 -20.47
CA VAL A 350 22.62 41.10 -19.17
C VAL A 350 22.91 42.59 -19.34
N ARG A 351 22.03 43.44 -18.79
CA ARG A 351 22.22 44.89 -18.69
C ARG A 351 22.52 45.35 -17.27
N GLY A 352 23.19 46.50 -17.19
CA GLY A 352 23.56 47.13 -15.94
C GLY A 352 22.36 47.73 -15.19
N PRO A 353 22.50 48.00 -13.88
CA PRO A 353 21.46 48.64 -13.09
C PRO A 353 21.11 50.02 -13.65
N GLY A 354 19.80 50.31 -13.77
CA GLY A 354 19.28 51.56 -14.33
C GLY A 354 19.05 51.57 -15.85
N GLU A 355 19.40 50.50 -16.57
CA GLU A 355 19.13 50.38 -18.01
C GLU A 355 17.77 49.71 -18.27
N SER A 356 16.97 50.25 -19.19
CA SER A 356 15.65 49.69 -19.49
C SER A 356 15.75 48.42 -20.33
N PRO A 357 15.02 47.33 -19.99
CA PRO A 357 14.98 46.10 -20.78
C PRO A 357 14.34 46.30 -22.16
N ASP A 358 13.52 47.34 -22.34
CA ASP A 358 12.83 47.64 -23.60
C ASP A 358 13.73 48.40 -24.60
N THR A 359 14.93 48.81 -24.19
CA THR A 359 15.86 49.52 -25.07
C THR A 359 16.43 48.55 -26.11
N PRO A 360 16.42 48.85 -27.43
CA PRO A 360 17.02 47.97 -28.42
C PRO A 360 18.53 47.81 -28.18
N LEU A 361 19.05 46.62 -28.47
CA LEU A 361 20.47 46.29 -28.27
C LEU A 361 21.38 47.09 -29.20
N SER A 362 22.50 47.58 -28.67
CA SER A 362 23.55 48.19 -29.51
C SER A 362 24.21 47.15 -30.41
N ALA A 363 24.82 47.58 -31.53
CA ALA A 363 25.51 46.66 -32.44
C ALA A 363 26.65 45.88 -31.75
N SER A 364 27.30 46.48 -30.75
CA SER A 364 28.31 45.83 -29.91
C SER A 364 27.72 44.81 -28.95
N GLU A 365 26.58 45.11 -28.31
CA GLU A 365 25.85 44.16 -27.45
C GLU A 365 25.36 42.96 -28.26
N GLN A 366 24.82 43.20 -29.47
CA GLN A 366 24.39 42.13 -30.36
C GLN A 366 25.55 41.22 -30.78
N ALA A 367 26.71 41.78 -31.13
CA ALA A 367 27.87 40.99 -31.49
C ALA A 367 28.39 40.15 -30.32
N LEU A 368 28.33 40.70 -29.10
CA LEU A 368 28.69 39.98 -27.87
C LEU A 368 27.71 38.83 -27.59
N PHE A 369 26.41 39.09 -27.65
CA PHE A 369 25.36 38.09 -27.47
C PHE A 369 25.52 36.92 -28.46
N MET A 370 25.67 37.21 -29.76
CA MET A 370 25.83 36.19 -30.80
C MET A 370 27.07 35.32 -30.60
N ARG A 371 28.16 35.92 -30.10
CA ARG A 371 29.38 35.18 -29.75
C ARG A 371 29.14 34.22 -28.57
N GLN A 372 28.38 34.65 -27.56
CA GLN A 372 28.05 33.80 -26.41
C GLN A 372 27.02 32.72 -26.76
N GLU A 373 26.06 33.02 -27.63
CA GLU A 373 25.12 32.03 -28.17
C GLU A 373 25.87 30.94 -28.95
N THR A 374 26.81 31.32 -29.82
CA THR A 374 27.63 30.37 -30.58
C THR A 374 28.44 29.47 -29.65
N ARG A 375 29.00 30.04 -28.58
CA ARG A 375 29.71 29.27 -27.55
C ARG A 375 28.77 28.31 -26.83
N TRP A 376 27.59 28.77 -26.42
CA TRP A 376 26.59 27.94 -25.76
C TRP A 376 26.15 26.77 -26.65
N CYS A 377 25.90 27.00 -27.94
CA CYS A 377 25.56 25.93 -28.89
C CYS A 377 26.68 24.88 -29.02
N ALA A 378 27.95 25.25 -28.84
CA ALA A 378 29.03 24.26 -28.77
C ALA A 378 29.05 23.53 -27.41
N ASP A 379 28.91 24.29 -26.33
CA ASP A 379 28.97 23.80 -24.95
C ASP A 379 27.79 22.86 -24.61
N VAL A 380 26.59 23.10 -25.16
CA VAL A 380 25.41 22.25 -24.90
C VAL A 380 25.60 20.82 -25.36
N HIS A 381 26.32 20.60 -26.48
CA HIS A 381 26.62 19.24 -26.96
C HIS A 381 27.54 18.49 -25.99
N GLU A 382 28.53 19.19 -25.42
CA GLU A 382 29.43 18.63 -24.41
C GLU A 382 28.68 18.37 -23.09
N LEU A 383 27.80 19.27 -22.67
CA LEU A 383 26.93 19.09 -21.50
C LEU A 383 26.05 17.84 -21.66
N LEU A 384 25.35 17.70 -22.79
CA LEU A 384 24.49 16.53 -23.06
C LEU A 384 25.30 15.23 -23.12
N ARG A 385 26.52 15.26 -23.66
CA ARG A 385 27.44 14.11 -23.66
C ARG A 385 27.83 13.68 -22.24
N ARG A 386 28.12 14.64 -21.35
CA ARG A 386 28.43 14.36 -19.93
C ARG A 386 27.22 13.84 -19.17
N MET A 387 26.05 14.42 -19.37
CA MET A 387 24.80 13.93 -18.75
C MET A 387 24.44 12.51 -19.23
N ALA A 388 24.65 12.21 -20.52
CA ALA A 388 24.44 10.86 -21.05
C ALA A 388 25.36 9.82 -20.39
N ALA A 389 26.61 10.19 -20.08
CA ALA A 389 27.54 9.31 -19.35
C ALA A 389 27.09 9.00 -17.91
N GLU A 390 26.24 9.84 -17.32
CA GLU A 390 25.65 9.63 -15.99
C GLU A 390 24.30 8.90 -16.02
N GLY A 391 23.81 8.53 -17.20
CA GLY A 391 22.53 7.85 -17.37
C GLY A 391 21.36 8.78 -17.68
N PHE A 392 21.62 10.03 -18.08
CA PHE A 392 20.60 10.97 -18.56
C PHE A 392 20.76 11.23 -20.07
N PRO A 393 20.33 10.31 -20.94
CA PRO A 393 20.43 10.50 -22.38
C PRO A 393 19.35 11.50 -22.85
N PHE A 394 19.79 12.54 -23.54
CA PHE A 394 18.94 13.58 -24.12
C PHE A 394 19.24 13.76 -25.61
N GLU A 395 18.20 14.03 -26.38
CA GLU A 395 18.29 14.43 -27.79
C GLU A 395 17.79 15.87 -27.95
N ILE A 396 18.49 16.67 -28.77
CA ILE A 396 18.07 18.03 -29.09
C ILE A 396 16.87 17.94 -30.05
N SER A 397 15.69 18.34 -29.57
CA SER A 397 14.44 18.30 -30.34
C SER A 397 14.19 19.61 -31.10
N LEU A 398 14.75 20.72 -30.61
CA LEU A 398 14.62 22.04 -31.21
C LEU A 398 15.85 22.88 -30.92
N GLU A 399 16.44 23.43 -31.98
CA GLU A 399 17.46 24.47 -31.92
C GLU A 399 16.96 25.65 -32.76
N LYS A 400 16.76 26.80 -32.12
CA LYS A 400 16.42 28.05 -32.80
C LYS A 400 17.49 29.08 -32.49
N ASN A 401 18.14 29.60 -33.53
CA ASN A 401 19.05 30.74 -33.42
C ASN A 401 18.25 32.01 -33.12
N ALA A 402 18.82 32.92 -32.34
CA ALA A 402 18.19 34.19 -32.00
C ALA A 402 17.94 35.05 -33.26
N VAL A 403 16.76 35.66 -33.32
CA VAL A 403 16.45 36.72 -34.29
C VAL A 403 16.72 38.07 -33.63
N VAL A 404 17.53 38.91 -34.30
CA VAL A 404 18.11 40.17 -33.79
C VAL A 404 17.10 41.10 -33.07
N ASP A 405 15.84 41.15 -33.52
CA ASP A 405 14.80 42.02 -32.95
C ASP A 405 14.12 41.48 -31.67
N ARG A 406 14.53 40.32 -31.12
CA ARG A 406 13.77 39.63 -30.06
C ARG A 406 14.62 38.90 -29.02
N ILE A 407 15.78 39.45 -28.69
CA ILE A 407 16.66 38.96 -27.61
C ILE A 407 16.06 39.40 -26.27
N ARG A 408 15.99 38.48 -25.30
CA ARG A 408 15.55 38.82 -23.93
C ARG A 408 16.68 39.53 -23.20
N VAL A 409 16.33 40.64 -22.55
CA VAL A 409 17.25 41.44 -21.75
C VAL A 409 16.88 41.27 -20.28
N ALA A 410 17.79 40.72 -19.50
CA ALA A 410 17.73 40.68 -18.05
C ALA A 410 18.49 41.91 -17.50
N VAL A 411 17.90 42.62 -16.55
CA VAL A 411 18.55 43.74 -15.85
C VAL A 411 18.97 43.25 -14.49
N VAL A 412 20.27 43.37 -14.17
CA VAL A 412 20.78 42.98 -12.85
C VAL A 412 20.56 44.14 -11.89
N GLU A 413 19.62 43.96 -10.96
CA GLU A 413 19.36 44.91 -9.87
C GLU A 413 20.50 44.84 -8.84
N THR A 414 20.95 45.99 -8.36
CA THR A 414 21.94 46.06 -7.28
C THR A 414 21.31 45.66 -5.93
N ALA A 415 22.15 45.20 -4.99
CA ALA A 415 21.70 44.89 -3.62
C ALA A 415 21.00 46.08 -2.93
N GLN A 416 21.32 47.31 -3.34
CA GLN A 416 20.69 48.53 -2.85
C GLN A 416 19.27 48.73 -3.44
N GLU A 417 19.08 48.48 -4.74
CA GLU A 417 17.78 48.58 -5.41
C GLU A 417 16.78 47.50 -4.92
N LEU A 418 17.26 46.30 -4.60
CA LEU A 418 16.44 45.25 -3.97
C LEU A 418 16.01 45.63 -2.53
N LEU A 419 16.82 46.39 -1.80
CA LEU A 419 16.47 46.92 -0.47
C LEU A 419 15.48 48.07 -0.59
N ASP A 420 15.69 48.98 -1.54
CA ASP A 420 14.82 50.14 -1.80
C ASP A 420 13.43 49.69 -2.29
N ALA A 421 13.35 48.69 -3.18
CA ALA A 421 12.07 48.11 -3.63
C ALA A 421 11.29 47.44 -2.47
N ASN A 422 12.00 46.86 -1.50
CA ASN A 422 11.39 46.23 -0.32
C ASN A 422 10.95 47.27 0.72
N GLU A 423 11.64 48.42 0.81
CA GLU A 423 11.23 49.57 1.61
C GLU A 423 10.02 50.30 0.98
N GLU A 424 9.97 50.45 -0.34
CA GLU A 424 8.80 51.00 -1.04
C GLU A 424 7.56 50.09 -0.93
N ALA A 425 7.74 48.77 -0.96
CA ALA A 425 6.65 47.80 -0.75
C ALA A 425 6.09 47.86 0.68
N LYS A 426 6.96 48.10 1.68
CA LYS A 426 6.57 48.33 3.09
C LYS A 426 5.89 49.70 3.28
N GLY A 427 6.38 50.75 2.62
CA GLY A 427 5.76 52.07 2.65
C GLY A 427 4.34 52.10 2.07
N LYS A 428 4.09 51.34 0.99
CA LYS A 428 2.74 51.19 0.38
C LYS A 428 1.78 50.36 1.24
N THR A 429 2.28 49.36 1.98
CA THR A 429 1.45 48.57 2.91
C THR A 429 1.14 49.34 4.20
N GLU A 430 2.04 50.19 4.68
CA GLU A 430 1.78 51.06 5.85
C GLU A 430 0.85 52.23 5.53
N THR A 431 0.96 52.85 4.35
CA THR A 431 -0.02 53.88 3.91
C THR A 431 -1.42 53.29 3.70
N HIS A 432 -1.54 52.06 3.16
CA HIS A 432 -2.84 51.38 3.07
C HIS A 432 -3.42 51.00 4.44
N ARG A 433 -2.56 50.66 5.41
CA ARG A 433 -2.98 50.32 6.79
C ARG A 433 -3.42 51.55 7.58
N HIS A 434 -2.75 52.70 7.38
CA HIS A 434 -3.15 53.97 7.98
C HIS A 434 -4.42 54.57 7.36
N MET A 435 -4.64 54.42 6.04
CA MET A 435 -5.91 54.83 5.43
C MET A 435 -7.09 53.97 5.88
N ARG A 436 -6.91 52.66 6.07
CA ARG A 436 -7.98 51.79 6.62
C ARG A 436 -8.32 52.07 8.08
N MET A 437 -7.35 52.47 8.90
CA MET A 437 -7.63 52.79 10.32
C MET A 437 -8.33 54.14 10.53
N ASN A 438 -8.28 55.07 9.57
CA ASN A 438 -8.99 56.34 9.66
C ASN A 438 -10.43 56.29 9.13
N THR A 439 -10.78 55.28 8.32
CA THR A 439 -12.17 55.10 7.83
C THR A 439 -13.07 54.34 8.80
N ASP A 440 -12.52 53.69 9.82
CA ASP A 440 -13.29 52.95 10.85
C ASP A 440 -13.57 53.82 12.11
N ARG A 441 -13.36 55.14 12.02
CA ARG A 441 -13.51 56.07 13.15
C ARG A 441 -14.38 57.31 12.87
N GLU A 442 -15.19 57.28 11.82
CA GLU A 442 -16.29 58.24 11.60
C GLU A 442 -17.66 57.58 11.74
#